data_AF-A0A813GC74-F1
#
_entry.id   AF-A0A813GC74-F1
#
_cell.length_a   1.000
_cell.length_b   1.000
_cell.length_c   1.000
_cell.angle_alpha   90.00
_cell.angle_beta   90.00
_cell.angle_gamma   90.00
#
_symmetry.space_group_name_H-M   'P 1'
#
loop_
_entity.id
_entity.type
_entity.pdbx_description
1 polymer ?
#
loop_
_entity_poly.entity_id
_entity_poly.type
_entity_poly.pdbx_seq_one_letter_code
_entity_poly.pdbx_strand_id
1 'polypeptide(L)'
;PGLGSDSLPWRNCLEAMDLRRWRLHVLVLTKGVFGIFEASSTPAALGWRVAARKTPQNSVWDVGQLIFNTAAGPLKIGGPEGCEPIDSGSLSDPFFGGVPGYGSAQIFDDNIFGRFSIGSWGGRSNSSLLFVGLQCQTPVIVHSVQISQGDQLGAHWFAQIYVQAIIFVNGWLDLFEAQVPHASSLETVFNDMSAEHQQRICGISCKKKGYCCNDLWVGSNQLISCSQACLMKARGLAARS
;
A
#
# COMPACT_ATOMS: atom_id res chain seq x y z
N PRO A 1 19.69 -30.62 3.24
CA PRO A 1 20.30 -29.26 3.36
C PRO A 1 19.28 -28.19 2.90
N GLY A 2 18.55 -27.47 3.73
CA GLY A 2 18.59 -27.21 5.16
C GLY A 2 17.97 -25.81 5.30
N LEU A 3 16.73 -25.73 5.78
CA LEU A 3 16.15 -24.47 6.27
C LEU A 3 15.56 -24.78 7.64
N GLY A 4 16.22 -24.19 8.63
CA GLY A 4 16.09 -24.49 10.04
C GLY A 4 14.71 -24.21 10.57
N SER A 5 14.26 -25.15 11.39
CA SER A 5 13.23 -24.97 12.39
C SER A 5 13.68 -23.93 13.42
N ASP A 6 13.25 -22.68 13.28
CA ASP A 6 13.20 -21.76 14.43
C ASP A 6 11.93 -22.05 15.24
N SER A 7 11.93 -23.25 15.83
CA SER A 7 10.99 -23.63 16.88
C SER A 7 11.37 -22.89 18.16
N LEU A 8 10.91 -21.64 18.29
CA LEU A 8 10.88 -21.00 19.60
C LEU A 8 9.86 -21.74 20.49
N PRO A 9 10.21 -22.07 21.74
CA PRO A 9 9.42 -22.96 22.56
C PRO A 9 8.10 -22.28 22.97
N TRP A 10 6.99 -22.96 22.70
CA TRP A 10 5.60 -22.64 23.05
C TRP A 10 5.33 -22.18 24.51
N ARG A 11 6.31 -22.30 25.41
CA ARG A 11 6.15 -22.01 26.85
C ARG A 11 6.07 -20.51 27.19
N ASN A 12 6.49 -19.61 26.30
CA ASN A 12 6.49 -18.16 26.60
C ASN A 12 5.23 -17.41 26.13
N CYS A 13 4.25 -18.09 25.53
CA CYS A 13 3.04 -17.43 25.02
C CYS A 13 2.04 -17.02 26.12
N LEU A 14 2.09 -17.63 27.31
CA LEU A 14 1.14 -17.31 28.40
C LEU A 14 1.52 -16.04 29.18
N GLU A 15 2.81 -15.68 29.26
CA GLU A 15 3.26 -14.54 30.08
C GLU A 15 3.11 -13.18 29.39
N ALA A 16 2.99 -13.14 28.06
CA ALA A 16 2.86 -11.89 27.30
C ALA A 16 1.41 -11.35 27.21
N MET A 17 0.44 -12.04 27.83
CA MET A 17 -0.99 -11.70 27.76
C MET A 17 -1.51 -10.97 29.00
N ASP A 18 -0.76 -10.01 29.54
CA ASP A 18 -1.32 -9.09 30.55
C ASP A 18 -2.19 -8.01 29.87
N LEU A 19 -3.47 -8.33 29.70
CA LEU A 19 -4.52 -7.41 29.25
C LEU A 19 -4.68 -6.17 30.16
N ARG A 20 -4.02 -6.11 31.32
CA ARG A 20 -4.10 -4.98 32.26
C ARG A 20 -3.39 -3.71 31.81
N ARG A 21 -2.51 -3.77 30.79
CA ARG A 21 -1.86 -2.56 30.23
C ARG A 21 -2.70 -1.81 29.21
N TRP A 22 -3.83 -2.35 28.78
CA TRP A 22 -4.80 -1.69 27.91
C TRP A 22 -5.96 -1.13 28.75
N ARG A 23 -5.71 -0.10 29.57
CA ARG A 23 -6.81 0.64 30.21
C ARG A 23 -7.62 1.37 29.14
N LEU A 24 -8.82 0.84 28.88
CA LEU A 24 -9.92 1.49 28.19
C LEU A 24 -10.15 2.88 28.80
N HIS A 25 -9.93 3.94 28.02
CA HIS A 25 -10.74 5.15 28.17
C HIS A 25 -11.96 4.97 27.28
N VAL A 26 -13.02 4.37 27.83
CA VAL A 26 -14.37 4.45 27.25
C VAL A 26 -14.91 5.82 27.62
N LEU A 27 -14.79 6.78 26.72
CA LEU A 27 -15.65 7.96 26.78
C LEU A 27 -17.00 7.53 26.23
N VAL A 28 -17.98 7.41 27.13
CA VAL A 28 -19.40 7.30 26.79
C VAL A 28 -19.79 8.62 26.12
N LEU A 29 -20.06 8.60 24.81
CA LEU A 29 -20.79 9.66 24.14
C LEU A 29 -22.09 9.11 23.57
N THR A 30 -23.12 9.89 23.83
CA THR A 30 -24.55 9.63 23.76
C THR A 30 -25.07 9.49 22.33
N LYS A 31 -26.00 8.54 22.16
CA LYS A 31 -27.08 8.45 21.15
C LYS A 31 -26.90 9.29 19.86
N GLY A 32 -26.57 8.62 18.76
CA GLY A 32 -26.73 9.14 17.41
C GLY A 32 -26.21 8.15 16.37
N VAL A 33 -27.11 7.63 15.53
CA VAL A 33 -26.88 6.91 14.25
C VAL A 33 -25.61 6.04 14.19
N PHE A 34 -25.77 4.72 14.38
CA PHE A 34 -24.75 3.73 14.01
C PHE A 34 -24.60 3.70 12.49
N GLY A 35 -23.80 4.62 11.95
CA GLY A 35 -23.10 4.38 10.69
C GLY A 35 -22.08 3.28 10.96
N ILE A 36 -22.11 2.21 10.16
CA ILE A 36 -21.07 1.20 10.15
C ILE A 36 -19.84 1.89 9.55
N PHE A 37 -19.01 2.51 10.39
CA PHE A 37 -17.71 2.99 9.94
C PHE A 37 -16.82 1.76 9.76
N GLU A 38 -16.66 1.33 8.52
CA GLU A 38 -15.61 0.40 8.12
C GLU A 38 -14.27 1.07 8.44
N ALA A 39 -13.61 0.64 9.51
CA ALA A 39 -12.35 1.22 9.91
C ALA A 39 -11.27 0.74 8.93
N SER A 40 -10.73 1.67 8.13
CA SER A 40 -9.57 1.41 7.28
C SER A 40 -8.46 0.76 8.09
N SER A 41 -8.00 -0.39 7.62
CA SER A 41 -6.84 -1.07 8.21
C SER A 41 -5.52 -0.43 7.77
N THR A 42 -5.56 0.46 6.77
CA THR A 42 -4.38 1.13 6.25
C THR A 42 -3.92 2.22 7.22
N PRO A 43 -2.67 2.16 7.70
CA PRO A 43 -2.11 3.24 8.50
C PRO A 43 -1.86 4.48 7.64
N ALA A 44 -1.99 5.65 8.25
CA ALA A 44 -1.59 6.90 7.61
C ALA A 44 -0.09 6.86 7.26
N ALA A 45 0.26 7.25 6.04
CA ALA A 45 1.62 7.19 5.52
C ALA A 45 2.05 8.51 4.88
N LEU A 46 3.34 8.82 4.98
CA LEU A 46 3.95 10.03 4.39
C LEU A 46 4.21 9.89 2.89
N GLY A 47 4.00 8.71 2.31
CA GLY A 47 4.17 8.51 0.89
C GLY A 47 3.58 7.19 0.44
N TRP A 48 3.12 7.18 -0.80
CA TRP A 48 2.47 6.07 -1.47
C TRP A 48 3.03 5.96 -2.89
N ARG A 49 3.41 4.74 -3.29
CA ARG A 49 3.91 4.50 -4.65
C ARG A 49 3.55 3.11 -5.13
N VAL A 50 3.57 2.95 -6.44
CA VAL A 50 3.64 1.64 -7.08
C VAL A 50 5.07 1.37 -7.50
N ALA A 51 5.48 0.11 -7.43
CA ALA A 51 6.83 -0.30 -7.80
C ALA A 51 6.82 -1.61 -8.58
N ALA A 52 7.76 -1.76 -9.51
CA ALA A 52 7.98 -2.98 -10.26
C ALA A 52 9.46 -3.34 -10.25
N ARG A 53 9.75 -4.66 -10.15
CA ARG A 53 11.13 -5.17 -10.20
C ARG A 53 11.50 -5.42 -11.65
N LYS A 54 12.62 -4.82 -12.08
CA LYS A 54 13.15 -5.00 -13.43
C LYS A 54 13.57 -6.45 -13.66
N THR A 55 13.37 -6.91 -14.88
CA THR A 55 13.95 -8.15 -15.39
C THR A 55 14.92 -7.83 -16.53
N PRO A 56 15.78 -8.77 -16.94
CA PRO A 56 16.62 -8.56 -18.12
C PRO A 56 15.81 -8.28 -19.40
N GLN A 57 14.57 -8.78 -19.47
CA GLN A 57 13.67 -8.61 -20.61
C GLN A 57 12.78 -7.37 -20.50
N ASN A 58 12.59 -6.83 -19.30
CA ASN A 58 11.71 -5.69 -19.06
C ASN A 58 12.30 -4.75 -18.01
N SER A 59 12.80 -3.60 -18.48
CA SER A 59 13.58 -2.65 -17.68
C SER A 59 13.04 -1.22 -17.73
N VAL A 60 11.87 -1.05 -18.33
CA VAL A 60 11.20 0.23 -18.63
C VAL A 60 9.71 0.08 -18.35
N TRP A 61 9.02 1.13 -17.94
CA TRP A 61 7.61 1.05 -17.57
C TRP A 61 6.83 2.28 -18.02
N ASP A 62 5.78 2.09 -18.79
CA ASP A 62 4.87 3.13 -19.23
C ASP A 62 3.60 3.10 -18.39
N VAL A 63 3.41 4.12 -17.55
CA VAL A 63 2.22 4.31 -16.70
C VAL A 63 1.41 5.48 -17.25
N GLY A 64 0.14 5.25 -17.54
CA GLY A 64 -0.76 6.29 -18.07
C GLY A 64 -1.34 7.18 -16.98
N GLN A 65 -1.89 6.57 -15.94
CA GLN A 65 -2.53 7.28 -14.83
C GLN A 65 -2.29 6.52 -13.52
N LEU A 66 -2.15 7.26 -12.42
CA LEU A 66 -2.03 6.69 -11.09
C LEU A 66 -2.88 7.50 -10.09
N ILE A 67 -3.81 6.83 -9.43
CA ILE A 67 -4.76 7.44 -8.51
C ILE A 67 -4.63 6.80 -7.13
N PHE A 68 -4.41 7.63 -6.11
CA PHE A 68 -4.47 7.24 -4.70
C PHE A 68 -5.72 7.84 -4.08
N ASN A 69 -6.75 7.02 -3.86
CA ASN A 69 -8.03 7.47 -3.33
C ASN A 69 -8.03 7.52 -1.80
N THR A 70 -8.50 8.64 -1.25
CA THR A 70 -8.71 8.85 0.18
C THR A 70 -10.20 9.11 0.47
N ALA A 71 -10.59 9.19 1.74
CA ALA A 71 -11.95 9.57 2.11
C ALA A 71 -12.34 10.98 1.65
N ALA A 72 -11.36 11.88 1.47
CA ALA A 72 -11.57 13.25 0.99
C ALA A 72 -11.53 13.36 -0.54
N GLY A 73 -11.26 12.27 -1.26
CA GLY A 73 -11.06 12.23 -2.70
C GLY A 73 -9.64 11.82 -3.10
N PRO A 74 -9.32 11.80 -4.41
CA PRO A 74 -8.00 11.47 -4.90
C PRO A 74 -6.92 12.44 -4.42
N LEU A 75 -5.75 11.92 -4.05
CA LEU A 75 -4.58 12.76 -3.79
C LEU A 75 -4.15 13.53 -5.04
N LYS A 76 -3.77 14.79 -4.83
CA LYS A 76 -3.32 15.71 -5.88
C LYS A 76 -1.97 16.33 -5.55
N ILE A 77 -1.18 16.57 -6.58
CA ILE A 77 0.05 17.37 -6.47
C ILE A 77 -0.33 18.77 -6.00
N GLY A 78 0.38 19.30 -5.01
CA GLY A 78 0.08 20.61 -4.42
C GLY A 78 -1.26 20.68 -3.67
N GLY A 79 -1.89 19.52 -3.38
CA GLY A 79 -3.06 19.43 -2.53
C GLY A 79 -2.78 19.82 -1.06
N PRO A 80 -3.81 19.88 -0.20
CA PRO A 80 -3.66 20.31 1.19
C PRO A 80 -2.71 19.44 2.01
N GLU A 81 -2.47 18.20 1.61
CA GLU A 81 -1.51 17.27 2.23
C GLU A 81 -0.05 17.57 1.85
N GLY A 82 0.19 18.49 0.91
CA GLY A 82 1.53 18.87 0.44
C GLY A 82 2.23 17.74 -0.32
N CYS A 83 1.50 17.04 -1.19
CA CYS A 83 2.03 15.92 -1.96
C CYS A 83 2.82 16.38 -3.18
N GLU A 84 3.99 15.77 -3.36
CA GLU A 84 4.89 15.96 -4.50
C GLU A 84 5.14 14.62 -5.21
N PRO A 85 5.33 14.63 -6.55
CA PRO A 85 5.64 13.43 -7.28
C PRO A 85 7.02 12.87 -6.91
N ILE A 86 7.10 11.55 -6.86
CA ILE A 86 8.35 10.81 -6.69
C ILE A 86 8.42 9.71 -7.75
N ASP A 87 9.62 9.50 -8.30
CA ASP A 87 9.84 8.40 -9.24
C ASP A 87 11.31 7.93 -9.25
N SER A 88 11.54 6.79 -9.90
CA SER A 88 12.86 6.17 -10.03
C SER A 88 13.74 6.78 -11.12
N GLY A 89 13.22 7.75 -11.85
CA GLY A 89 13.70 8.28 -13.12
C GLY A 89 12.65 8.17 -14.22
N SER A 90 12.76 9.05 -15.22
CA SER A 90 11.85 9.12 -16.35
C SER A 90 12.60 9.30 -17.68
N LEU A 91 11.96 8.98 -18.80
CA LEU A 91 12.48 9.26 -20.14
C LEU A 91 12.68 10.77 -20.39
N SER A 92 11.98 11.63 -19.65
CA SER A 92 12.17 13.09 -19.69
C SER A 92 13.45 13.56 -19.02
N ASP A 93 14.10 12.72 -18.21
CA ASP A 93 15.34 13.11 -17.57
C ASP A 93 16.46 13.17 -18.63
N PRO A 94 17.32 14.21 -18.61
CA PRO A 94 18.43 14.33 -19.57
C PRO A 94 19.35 13.10 -19.59
N PHE A 95 19.49 12.42 -18.46
CA PHE A 95 20.30 11.20 -18.34
C PHE A 95 19.69 9.99 -19.06
N PHE A 96 18.36 9.92 -19.19
CA PHE A 96 17.65 8.75 -19.74
C PHE A 96 17.07 8.97 -21.14
N GLY A 97 17.15 10.19 -21.69
CA GLY A 97 16.75 10.49 -23.06
C GLY A 97 16.38 11.95 -23.28
N GLY A 98 15.99 12.67 -22.23
CA GLY A 98 15.62 14.08 -22.31
C GLY A 98 14.37 14.35 -23.16
N VAL A 99 13.50 13.36 -23.36
CA VAL A 99 12.29 13.50 -24.19
C VAL A 99 11.18 14.12 -23.36
N PRO A 100 10.70 15.33 -23.67
CA PRO A 100 9.65 15.99 -22.87
C PRO A 100 8.33 15.21 -22.87
N GLY A 101 7.55 15.37 -21.80
CA GLY A 101 6.19 14.81 -21.71
C GLY A 101 6.12 13.36 -21.22
N TYR A 102 7.17 12.90 -20.52
CA TYR A 102 7.26 11.56 -19.89
C TYR A 102 7.57 11.59 -18.38
N GLY A 103 7.52 12.77 -17.75
CA GLY A 103 7.73 12.94 -16.30
C GLY A 103 6.57 12.39 -15.47
N SER A 104 6.78 12.22 -14.16
CA SER A 104 5.78 11.64 -13.25
C SER A 104 4.62 12.58 -12.92
N ALA A 105 4.78 13.91 -12.98
CA ALA A 105 3.74 14.83 -12.52
C ALA A 105 2.41 14.69 -13.28
N GLN A 106 2.49 14.39 -14.58
CA GLN A 106 1.32 14.36 -15.48
C GLN A 106 0.38 13.17 -15.25
N ILE A 107 0.85 12.05 -14.66
CA ILE A 107 0.00 10.87 -14.44
C ILE A 107 -0.97 11.03 -13.26
N PHE A 108 -0.85 12.14 -12.51
CA PHE A 108 -1.69 12.50 -11.37
C PHE A 108 -2.74 13.58 -11.70
N ASP A 109 -2.77 14.07 -12.94
CA ASP A 109 -3.75 15.05 -13.42
C ASP A 109 -4.91 14.35 -14.13
N ASP A 110 -6.12 14.50 -13.58
CA ASP A 110 -7.35 13.90 -14.12
C ASP A 110 -7.80 14.57 -15.41
N ASN A 111 -7.25 15.74 -15.75
CA ASN A 111 -7.61 16.48 -16.96
C ASN A 111 -6.76 16.09 -18.17
N ILE A 112 -5.67 15.33 -17.98
CA ILE A 112 -4.79 14.85 -19.04
C ILE A 112 -5.13 13.38 -19.31
N PHE A 113 -6.38 13.11 -19.68
CA PHE A 113 -6.77 11.77 -20.11
C PHE A 113 -6.16 11.46 -21.49
N GLY A 114 -5.19 10.55 -21.52
CA GLY A 114 -5.11 9.57 -22.58
C GLY A 114 -4.66 10.03 -23.97
N ARG A 115 -3.82 11.07 -24.08
CA ARG A 115 -2.91 11.13 -25.24
C ARG A 115 -1.61 10.45 -24.86
N PHE A 116 -1.52 9.13 -25.10
CA PHE A 116 -0.31 8.32 -24.97
C PHE A 116 0.92 8.83 -25.77
N SER A 117 0.79 9.95 -26.48
CA SER A 117 1.88 10.69 -27.12
C SER A 117 2.51 11.78 -26.24
N ILE A 118 1.82 12.28 -25.21
CA ILE A 118 2.26 13.28 -24.22
C ILE A 118 1.36 13.14 -22.96
N GLY A 119 1.82 12.49 -21.91
CA GLY A 119 0.99 12.28 -20.70
C GLY A 119 1.18 10.98 -19.93
N SER A 120 2.14 10.13 -20.29
CA SER A 120 2.49 8.92 -19.52
C SER A 120 3.81 9.08 -18.78
N TRP A 121 3.96 8.50 -17.60
CA TRP A 121 5.29 8.39 -16.99
C TRP A 121 6.05 7.26 -17.71
N GLY A 122 7.14 7.64 -18.40
CA GLY A 122 8.03 6.70 -19.10
C GLY A 122 9.17 6.28 -18.17
N GLY A 123 8.88 5.41 -17.22
CA GLY A 123 9.76 5.02 -16.11
C GLY A 123 11.11 4.47 -16.55
N ARG A 124 12.16 5.00 -15.91
CA ARG A 124 13.57 4.62 -16.06
C ARG A 124 14.19 4.50 -14.67
N SER A 125 15.29 3.75 -14.57
CA SER A 125 15.99 3.56 -13.29
C SER A 125 17.35 2.92 -13.51
N ASN A 126 18.36 3.42 -12.79
CA ASN A 126 19.68 2.79 -12.67
C ASN A 126 19.72 1.69 -11.61
N SER A 127 18.65 1.52 -10.83
CA SER A 127 18.53 0.44 -9.85
C SER A 127 17.78 -0.76 -10.45
N SER A 128 17.50 -1.78 -9.63
CA SER A 128 16.64 -2.91 -9.99
C SER A 128 15.14 -2.61 -9.85
N LEU A 129 14.78 -1.43 -9.34
CA LEU A 129 13.40 -1.04 -9.06
C LEU A 129 12.97 0.15 -9.92
N LEU A 130 11.82 0.03 -10.56
CA LEU A 130 11.06 1.14 -11.14
C LEU A 130 9.96 1.50 -10.16
N PHE A 131 9.73 2.79 -9.91
CA PHE A 131 8.62 3.23 -9.07
C PHE A 131 8.14 4.62 -9.45
N VAL A 132 6.86 4.88 -9.19
CA VAL A 132 6.24 6.20 -9.29
C VAL A 132 5.15 6.34 -8.24
N GLY A 133 5.00 7.54 -7.67
CA GLY A 133 4.04 7.78 -6.60
C GLY A 133 4.03 9.22 -6.11
N LEU A 134 3.46 9.42 -4.93
CA LEU A 134 3.42 10.70 -4.22
C LEU A 134 4.08 10.56 -2.86
N GLN A 135 4.82 11.59 -2.46
CA GLN A 135 5.27 11.78 -1.08
C GLN A 135 4.68 13.08 -0.55
N CYS A 136 4.03 13.00 0.61
CA CYS A 136 3.26 14.09 1.20
C CYS A 136 3.93 14.59 2.48
N GLN A 137 3.68 15.85 2.83
CA GLN A 137 4.15 16.45 4.07
C GLN A 137 3.28 16.01 5.26
N THR A 138 1.99 15.81 5.01
CA THR A 138 1.03 15.31 5.99
C THR A 138 0.74 13.83 5.73
N PRO A 139 0.76 12.95 6.75
CA PRO A 139 0.42 11.53 6.58
C PRO A 139 -1.01 11.34 6.08
N VAL A 140 -1.20 10.48 5.07
CA VAL A 140 -2.48 10.23 4.41
C VAL A 140 -2.86 8.76 4.49
N ILE A 141 -4.15 8.49 4.75
CA ILE A 141 -4.76 7.17 4.62
C ILE A 141 -5.27 7.01 3.18
N VAL A 142 -4.74 6.01 2.47
CA VAL A 142 -5.21 5.62 1.14
C VAL A 142 -6.07 4.37 1.25
N HIS A 143 -7.28 4.44 0.69
CA HIS A 143 -8.24 3.34 0.68
C HIS A 143 -8.12 2.47 -0.57
N SER A 144 -7.82 3.08 -1.72
CA SER A 144 -7.56 2.32 -2.94
C SER A 144 -6.49 2.96 -3.81
N VAL A 145 -5.79 2.11 -4.56
CA VAL A 145 -4.83 2.54 -5.60
C VAL A 145 -5.34 2.05 -6.93
N GLN A 146 -5.37 2.94 -7.90
CA GLN A 146 -5.73 2.63 -9.28
C GLN A 146 -4.63 3.03 -10.24
N ILE A 147 -4.42 2.23 -11.27
CA ILE A 147 -3.37 2.44 -12.27
C ILE A 147 -3.86 2.05 -13.66
N SER A 148 -3.47 2.83 -14.67
CA SER A 148 -3.50 2.38 -16.06
C SER A 148 -2.08 2.26 -16.59
N GLN A 149 -1.83 1.23 -17.39
CA GLN A 149 -0.54 0.98 -18.02
C GLN A 149 -0.66 1.19 -19.53
N GLY A 150 0.45 1.40 -20.22
CA GLY A 150 0.43 1.44 -21.68
C GLY A 150 -0.03 0.11 -22.27
N ASP A 151 -1.01 0.15 -23.18
CA ASP A 151 -1.54 -1.03 -23.88
C ASP A 151 -1.24 -1.05 -25.39
N GLN A 152 -0.55 -0.02 -25.87
CA GLN A 152 -0.26 0.20 -27.27
C GLN A 152 0.94 -0.63 -27.74
N LEU A 153 1.03 -0.81 -29.06
CA LEU A 153 2.17 -1.50 -29.68
C LEU A 153 3.48 -0.79 -29.31
N GLY A 154 4.38 -1.48 -28.62
CA GLY A 154 5.65 -0.94 -28.13
C GLY A 154 5.60 -0.33 -26.73
N ALA A 155 4.46 -0.37 -26.04
CA ALA A 155 4.37 -0.01 -24.63
C ALA A 155 4.99 -1.09 -23.73
N HIS A 156 5.56 -0.65 -22.62
CA HIS A 156 6.17 -1.51 -21.62
C HIS A 156 5.37 -1.46 -20.33
N TRP A 157 5.05 -2.62 -19.77
CA TRP A 157 4.17 -2.74 -18.62
C TRP A 157 4.63 -3.89 -17.72
N PHE A 158 4.13 -3.93 -16.50
CA PHE A 158 4.42 -5.00 -15.55
C PHE A 158 3.15 -5.71 -15.13
N ALA A 159 3.15 -7.04 -15.29
CA ALA A 159 2.06 -7.90 -14.81
C ALA A 159 2.02 -7.98 -13.29
N GLN A 160 3.17 -7.80 -12.63
CA GLN A 160 3.31 -7.86 -11.19
C GLN A 160 3.87 -6.54 -10.68
N ILE A 161 3.13 -5.87 -9.80
CA ILE A 161 3.56 -4.63 -9.15
C ILE A 161 3.34 -4.71 -7.65
N TYR A 162 4.01 -3.82 -6.93
CA TYR A 162 3.92 -3.69 -5.49
C TYR A 162 3.35 -2.32 -5.13
N VAL A 163 2.33 -2.29 -4.28
CA VAL A 163 1.89 -1.05 -3.63
C VAL A 163 2.69 -0.88 -2.36
N GLN A 164 3.38 0.26 -2.27
CA GLN A 164 4.30 0.56 -1.18
C GLN A 164 3.92 1.85 -0.47
N ALA A 165 4.18 1.90 0.84
CA ALA A 165 3.95 3.10 1.64
C ALA A 165 5.05 3.36 2.67
N ILE A 166 5.20 4.63 3.07
CA ILE A 166 6.08 5.07 4.17
C ILE A 166 5.26 5.18 5.46
N ILE A 167 5.21 4.10 6.24
CA ILE A 167 4.39 4.00 7.46
C ILE A 167 5.22 4.25 8.74
N PHE A 168 6.53 4.01 8.67
CA PHE A 168 7.44 4.18 9.81
C PHE A 168 8.65 5.04 9.39
N VAL A 169 9.44 5.48 10.37
CA VAL A 169 10.66 6.24 10.13
C VAL A 169 11.60 5.49 9.18
N ASN A 170 11.76 6.06 7.98
CA ASN A 170 12.69 5.73 6.90
C ASN A 170 12.54 4.32 6.31
N GLY A 171 11.63 4.16 5.35
CA GLY A 171 11.61 3.01 4.45
C GLY A 171 10.29 2.82 3.71
N TRP A 172 10.37 2.32 2.48
CA TRP A 172 9.22 1.86 1.71
C TRP A 172 8.87 0.43 2.11
N LEU A 173 7.64 0.20 2.53
CA LEU A 173 7.14 -1.12 2.89
C LEU A 173 6.24 -1.65 1.78
N ASP A 174 6.50 -2.87 1.30
CA ASP A 174 5.58 -3.62 0.42
C ASP A 174 4.29 -3.94 1.20
N LEU A 175 3.21 -3.23 0.88
CA LEU A 175 1.90 -3.43 1.50
C LEU A 175 1.07 -4.46 0.76
N PHE A 176 1.14 -4.47 -0.56
CA PHE A 176 0.33 -5.35 -1.38
C PHE A 176 1.08 -5.70 -2.66
N GLU A 177 0.87 -6.92 -3.14
CA GLU A 177 1.38 -7.39 -4.42
C GLU A 177 0.20 -7.59 -5.35
N ALA A 178 0.16 -6.85 -6.45
CA ALA A 178 -0.95 -6.87 -7.39
C ALA A 178 -0.54 -7.55 -8.70
N GLN A 179 -1.43 -8.40 -9.21
CA GLN A 179 -1.39 -8.85 -10.59
C GLN A 179 -2.23 -7.88 -11.44
N VAL A 180 -1.62 -7.20 -12.39
CA VAL A 180 -2.25 -6.14 -13.16
C VAL A 180 -2.33 -6.57 -14.63
N PRO A 181 -3.54 -6.63 -15.20
CA PRO A 181 -3.68 -6.90 -16.62
C PRO A 181 -3.08 -5.74 -17.44
N HIS A 182 -2.64 -6.08 -18.64
CA HIS A 182 -2.23 -5.08 -19.64
C HIS A 182 -3.48 -4.38 -20.17
N ALA A 183 -3.76 -3.18 -19.66
CA ALA A 183 -4.92 -2.41 -20.07
C ALA A 183 -4.66 -0.90 -19.99
N SER A 184 -5.14 -0.17 -20.99
CA SER A 184 -5.23 1.31 -20.94
C SER A 184 -6.35 1.79 -20.03
N SER A 185 -7.26 0.91 -19.60
CA SER A 185 -8.25 1.21 -18.58
C SER A 185 -7.60 1.36 -17.21
N LEU A 186 -8.24 2.19 -16.38
CA LEU A 186 -7.84 2.39 -15.00
C LEU A 186 -8.28 1.17 -14.17
N GLU A 187 -7.31 0.42 -13.64
CA GLU A 187 -7.54 -0.78 -12.85
C GLU A 187 -7.32 -0.53 -11.37
N THR A 188 -8.18 -1.09 -10.51
CA THR A 188 -7.97 -1.03 -9.05
C THR A 188 -7.04 -2.14 -8.60
N VAL A 189 -5.83 -1.78 -8.19
CA VAL A 189 -4.78 -2.73 -7.81
C VAL A 189 -4.61 -2.89 -6.30
N PHE A 190 -5.28 -2.04 -5.52
CA PHE A 190 -5.29 -2.11 -4.08
C PHE A 190 -6.61 -1.62 -3.51
N ASN A 191 -7.09 -2.31 -2.48
CA ASN A 191 -8.22 -1.91 -1.67
C ASN A 191 -7.96 -2.30 -0.20
N ASP A 192 -8.06 -1.33 0.70
CA ASP A 192 -7.78 -1.48 2.12
C ASP A 192 -8.78 -2.33 2.91
N MET A 193 -9.91 -2.64 2.29
CA MET A 193 -10.93 -3.57 2.77
C MET A 193 -10.70 -5.01 2.30
N SER A 194 -9.68 -5.25 1.46
CA SER A 194 -9.34 -6.61 1.04
C SER A 194 -8.85 -7.45 2.22
N ALA A 195 -9.31 -8.71 2.30
CA ALA A 195 -8.95 -9.62 3.39
C ALA A 195 -7.42 -9.86 3.47
N GLU A 196 -6.75 -9.92 2.33
CA GLU A 196 -5.29 -10.09 2.22
C GLU A 196 -4.52 -8.90 2.80
N HIS A 197 -4.94 -7.67 2.50
CA HIS A 197 -4.29 -6.47 3.05
C HIS A 197 -4.48 -6.39 4.57
N GLN A 198 -5.70 -6.60 5.04
CA GLN A 198 -5.99 -6.62 6.48
C GLN A 198 -5.14 -7.69 7.19
N GLN A 199 -4.96 -8.86 6.57
CA GLN A 199 -4.07 -9.91 7.05
C GLN A 199 -2.62 -9.45 7.18
N ARG A 200 -2.10 -8.81 6.15
CA ARG A 200 -0.71 -8.37 6.09
C ARG A 200 -0.41 -7.27 7.10
N ILE A 201 -1.25 -6.24 7.19
CA ILE A 201 -1.06 -5.14 8.14
C ILE A 201 -1.15 -5.63 9.59
N CYS A 202 -2.12 -6.50 9.88
CA CYS A 202 -2.25 -7.06 11.22
C CYS A 202 -1.04 -7.92 11.59
N GLY A 203 -0.55 -8.77 10.67
CA GLY A 203 0.67 -9.57 10.88
C GLY A 203 1.91 -8.70 11.15
N ILE A 204 2.13 -7.64 10.36
CA ILE A 204 3.26 -6.71 10.55
C ILE A 204 3.15 -5.99 11.90
N SER A 205 1.96 -5.50 12.25
CA SER A 205 1.71 -4.78 13.50
C SER A 205 1.94 -5.68 14.72
N CYS A 206 1.53 -6.95 14.65
CA CYS A 206 1.71 -7.93 15.70
C CYS A 206 3.18 -8.36 15.86
N LYS A 207 3.89 -8.60 14.74
CA LYS A 207 5.33 -8.89 14.74
C LYS A 207 6.14 -7.76 15.37
N LYS A 208 5.84 -6.50 15.00
CA LYS A 208 6.52 -5.32 15.58
C LYS A 208 6.33 -5.20 17.09
N LYS A 209 5.19 -5.65 17.62
CA LYS A 209 4.90 -5.68 19.06
C LYS A 209 5.46 -6.92 19.77
N GLY A 210 6.14 -7.82 19.06
CA GLY A 210 6.76 -9.01 19.63
C GLY A 210 5.79 -10.18 19.83
N TYR A 211 4.62 -10.19 19.19
CA TYR A 211 3.69 -11.32 19.28
C TYR A 211 4.12 -12.47 18.36
N CYS A 212 3.96 -13.70 18.85
CA CYS A 212 4.41 -14.91 18.16
C CYS A 212 3.39 -15.45 17.14
N CYS A 213 2.08 -15.25 17.36
CA CYS A 213 1.02 -15.70 16.46
C CYS A 213 0.60 -14.57 15.51
N ASN A 214 1.35 -14.41 14.42
CA ASN A 214 1.13 -13.37 13.41
C ASN A 214 0.28 -13.86 12.22
N ASP A 215 -0.11 -15.14 12.23
CA ASP A 215 -1.03 -15.73 11.25
C ASP A 215 -2.48 -15.62 11.73
N LEU A 216 -3.38 -15.37 10.78
CA LEU A 216 -4.82 -15.28 10.99
C LEU A 216 -5.51 -16.64 10.98
N TRP A 217 -4.91 -17.64 10.33
CA TRP A 217 -5.47 -18.98 10.18
C TRP A 217 -4.99 -19.94 11.28
N VAL A 218 -3.94 -19.53 12.01
CA VAL A 218 -3.40 -20.27 13.15
C VAL A 218 -3.88 -19.60 14.44
N GLY A 219 -5.02 -20.07 14.94
CA GLY A 219 -5.48 -19.73 16.29
C GLY A 219 -4.58 -20.37 17.35
N SER A 220 -4.43 -19.70 18.50
CA SER A 220 -3.92 -20.40 19.68
C SER A 220 -5.03 -21.34 20.15
N ASN A 221 -4.67 -22.54 20.56
CA ASN A 221 -5.54 -23.62 21.02
C ASN A 221 -6.48 -23.24 22.18
N GLN A 222 -6.39 -22.02 22.73
CA GLN A 222 -7.32 -21.47 23.72
C GLN A 222 -7.62 -19.95 23.57
N LEU A 223 -7.01 -19.21 22.64
CA LEU A 223 -7.15 -17.73 22.52
C LEU A 223 -7.02 -17.23 21.06
N ILE A 224 -7.70 -16.11 20.77
CA ILE A 224 -7.63 -15.40 19.48
C ILE A 224 -6.21 -14.86 19.26
N SER A 225 -5.61 -15.08 18.08
CA SER A 225 -4.26 -14.59 17.73
C SER A 225 -4.23 -13.05 17.66
N CYS A 226 -3.05 -12.43 17.82
CA CYS A 226 -2.93 -10.96 17.74
C CYS A 226 -3.46 -10.44 16.39
N SER A 227 -3.15 -11.16 15.30
CA SER A 227 -3.63 -10.80 13.97
C SER A 227 -5.15 -10.95 13.86
N GLN A 228 -5.74 -12.00 14.46
CA GLN A 228 -7.20 -12.18 14.50
C GLN A 228 -7.89 -11.08 15.31
N ALA A 229 -7.36 -10.69 16.46
CA ALA A 229 -7.90 -9.59 17.26
C ALA A 229 -7.78 -8.23 16.54
N CYS A 230 -6.67 -8.01 15.84
CA CYS A 230 -6.48 -6.84 14.99
C CYS A 230 -7.52 -6.79 13.86
N LEU A 231 -7.78 -7.92 13.20
CA LEU A 231 -8.77 -8.03 12.13
C LEU A 231 -10.20 -7.78 12.63
N MET A 232 -10.57 -8.35 13.78
CA MET A 232 -11.86 -8.12 14.41
C MET A 232 -12.08 -6.64 14.70
N LYS A 233 -11.05 -5.95 15.21
CA LYS A 233 -11.09 -4.51 15.46
C LYS A 233 -11.20 -3.70 14.17
N ALA A 234 -10.41 -4.05 13.14
CA ALA A 234 -10.46 -3.38 11.83
C ALA A 234 -11.85 -3.50 11.17
N ARG A 235 -12.53 -4.64 11.38
CA ARG A 235 -13.86 -4.90 10.82
C ARG A 235 -15.02 -4.36 11.68
N GLY A 236 -14.73 -3.66 12.79
CA GLY A 236 -15.76 -3.21 13.73
C GLY A 236 -16.51 -4.36 14.42
N LEU A 237 -16.00 -5.59 14.33
CA LEU A 237 -16.55 -6.77 14.99
C LEU A 237 -16.08 -6.75 16.43
N ALA A 238 -16.81 -6.04 17.30
CA ALA A 238 -16.62 -6.16 18.74
C ALA A 238 -16.73 -7.66 19.11
N ALA A 239 -15.72 -8.19 19.79
CA ALA A 239 -15.79 -9.51 20.40
C ALA A 239 -16.99 -9.50 21.35
N ARG A 240 -18.06 -10.21 20.99
CA ARG A 240 -19.11 -10.56 21.95
C ARG A 240 -18.46 -11.50 22.95
N SER A 241 -18.20 -10.98 24.15
CA SER A 241 -17.91 -11.75 25.35
C SER A 241 -19.13 -12.57 25.74
#